data_AF-A0A6L5YKM4-F1
#
_entry.id   AF-A0A6L5YKM4-F1
#
_cell.length_a   1.000
_cell.length_b   1.000
_cell.length_c   1.000
_cell.angle_alpha   90.00
_cell.angle_beta   90.00
_cell.angle_gamma   90.00
#
_symmetry.space_group_name_H-M   'P 1'
#
loop_
_entity.id
_entity.type
_entity.pdbx_description
1 polymer ?
#
loop_
_entity_poly.entity_id
_entity_poly.type
_entity_poly.pdbx_seq_one_letter_code
_entity_poly.pdbx_strand_id
1 'polypeptide(L)'
;MDITGIAKSHQTGIQKSGKASSKKDWKLSDSLQEKITEYAREDAAQNVYMGNKFLALRKSEVAKVAPNRAALIGKFNQSMNSGNMGDMKKIQEADKRWLCILFGIPYEAEYQGEGTGSALHIFNEEGEEVLTYTQGVGWHEKETKAETGVHSALKLAYYEAYHDARKALNTGTNVEITNENVVVQSNFDVKA
;
A
#
# COMPACT_ATOMS: atom_id res chain seq x y z
N MET A 1 27.10 37.53 -6.08
CA MET A 1 27.34 36.07 -5.98
C MET A 1 28.17 35.87 -4.76
N ASP A 2 27.65 35.11 -3.80
CA ASP A 2 28.38 34.23 -2.88
C ASP A 2 27.33 33.57 -1.98
N ILE A 3 26.96 32.33 -2.34
CA ILE A 3 26.07 31.47 -1.55
C ILE A 3 27.00 30.55 -0.78
N THR A 4 27.28 30.90 0.48
CA THR A 4 27.95 30.01 1.43
C THR A 4 26.99 28.87 1.77
N GLY A 5 27.27 27.69 1.22
CA GLY A 5 26.53 26.46 1.50
C GLY A 5 26.61 26.10 2.98
N ILE A 6 25.46 26.08 3.65
CA ILE A 6 25.34 25.54 5.00
C ILE A 6 25.26 24.01 4.86
N ALA A 7 26.36 23.34 5.18
CA ALA A 7 26.43 21.89 5.28
C ALA A 7 25.50 21.40 6.41
N LYS A 8 24.47 20.62 6.04
CA LYS A 8 23.61 19.90 6.99
C LYS A 8 24.38 18.72 7.57
N SER A 9 24.87 18.86 8.80
CA SER A 9 25.35 17.74 9.62
C SER A 9 24.14 16.93 10.09
N HIS A 10 24.06 15.69 9.62
CA HIS A 10 23.16 14.68 10.15
C HIS A 10 23.78 14.04 11.41
N GLN A 11 22.90 13.63 12.34
CA GLN A 11 23.13 12.80 13.54
C GLN A 11 23.34 13.55 14.86
N THR A 12 22.31 13.52 15.73
CA THR A 12 22.17 12.53 16.83
C THR A 12 21.30 13.12 17.95
N GLY A 13 20.32 12.34 18.43
CA GLY A 13 19.86 12.44 19.82
C GLY A 13 18.43 12.94 20.02
N ILE A 14 17.43 12.14 19.66
CA ILE A 14 16.15 12.19 20.38
C ILE A 14 16.03 10.88 21.17
N GLN A 15 16.13 11.01 22.49
CA GLN A 15 15.86 9.92 23.40
C GLN A 15 14.42 9.44 23.23
N LYS A 16 14.28 8.18 22.84
CA LYS A 16 13.02 7.44 22.72
C LYS A 16 12.31 7.44 24.07
N SER A 17 11.37 8.35 24.27
CA SER A 17 10.41 8.29 25.37
C SER A 17 9.01 8.41 24.79
N GLY A 18 8.28 7.30 24.83
CA GLY A 18 6.92 7.22 24.32
C GLY A 18 6.61 5.92 23.60
N LYS A 19 6.56 4.82 24.37
CA LYS A 19 5.77 3.60 24.12
C LYS A 19 5.56 3.23 22.65
N ALA A 20 6.44 2.39 22.11
CA ALA A 20 6.20 1.70 20.84
C ALA A 20 4.80 1.07 20.89
N SER A 21 3.85 1.61 20.13
CA SER A 21 2.64 0.86 19.84
C SER A 21 3.14 -0.39 19.12
N SER A 22 2.80 -1.56 19.64
CA SER A 22 3.18 -2.83 19.05
C SER A 22 2.52 -2.94 17.67
N LYS A 23 3.11 -2.36 16.63
CA LYS A 23 2.75 -2.65 15.24
C LYS A 23 3.00 -4.13 15.05
N LYS A 24 1.91 -4.89 14.91
CA LYS A 24 1.99 -6.30 14.51
C LYS A 24 2.65 -6.32 13.14
N ASP A 25 3.85 -6.89 13.03
CA ASP A 25 4.46 -7.21 11.75
C ASP A 25 3.47 -8.05 10.94
N TRP A 26 2.97 -7.49 9.84
CA TRP A 26 2.05 -8.21 8.97
C TRP A 26 2.78 -9.40 8.34
N LYS A 27 2.12 -10.55 8.29
CA LYS A 27 2.62 -11.76 7.65
C LYS A 27 1.47 -12.42 6.89
N LEU A 28 1.82 -13.05 5.78
CA LEU A 28 0.91 -13.88 5.02
C LEU A 28 0.63 -15.17 5.79
N SER A 29 -0.58 -15.31 6.33
CA SER A 29 -0.99 -16.53 7.05
C SER A 29 -1.49 -17.60 6.09
N ASP A 30 -1.44 -18.86 6.51
CA ASP A 30 -1.95 -19.99 5.73
C ASP A 30 -3.41 -19.79 5.32
N SER A 31 -4.27 -19.34 6.24
CA SER A 31 -5.67 -19.04 5.94
C SER A 31 -5.86 -17.92 4.91
N LEU A 32 -4.92 -16.97 4.83
CA LEU A 32 -4.97 -15.90 3.85
C LEU A 32 -4.45 -16.39 2.50
N GLN A 33 -3.40 -17.22 2.49
CA GLN A 33 -2.90 -17.92 1.31
C GLN A 33 -3.97 -18.81 0.67
N GLU A 34 -4.72 -19.55 1.48
CA GLU A 34 -5.82 -20.41 1.02
C GLU A 34 -6.91 -19.58 0.31
N LYS A 35 -7.34 -18.46 0.92
CA LYS A 35 -8.32 -17.54 0.31
C LYS A 35 -7.83 -16.94 -1.01
N ILE A 36 -6.54 -16.54 -1.07
CA ILE A 36 -5.96 -16.02 -2.30
C ILE A 36 -5.96 -17.10 -3.39
N THR A 37 -5.58 -18.31 -3.04
CA THR A 37 -5.57 -19.47 -3.95
C THR A 37 -6.97 -19.79 -4.46
N GLU A 38 -7.97 -19.76 -3.57
CA GLU A 38 -9.38 -19.95 -3.92
C GLU A 38 -9.83 -18.90 -4.95
N TYR A 39 -9.64 -17.61 -4.65
CA TYR A 39 -10.03 -16.53 -5.55
C TYR A 39 -9.29 -16.59 -6.89
N ALA A 40 -7.98 -16.87 -6.87
CA ALA A 40 -7.20 -17.01 -8.09
C ALA A 40 -7.70 -18.15 -9.00
N ARG A 41 -8.17 -19.25 -8.41
CA ARG A 41 -8.74 -20.38 -9.16
C ARG A 41 -10.10 -20.04 -9.76
N GLU A 42 -10.98 -19.41 -8.99
CA GLU A 42 -12.28 -18.91 -9.48
C GLU A 42 -12.09 -17.94 -10.65
N ASP A 43 -11.18 -16.98 -10.49
CA ASP A 43 -10.83 -15.97 -11.48
C ASP A 43 -10.22 -16.62 -12.74
N ALA A 44 -9.33 -17.60 -12.58
CA ALA A 44 -8.71 -18.34 -13.70
C ALA A 44 -9.72 -19.13 -14.54
N ALA A 45 -10.72 -19.74 -13.91
CA ALA A 45 -11.81 -20.45 -14.58
C ALA A 45 -12.68 -19.49 -15.42
N GLN A 46 -12.80 -18.23 -14.99
CA GLN A 46 -13.53 -17.18 -15.70
C GLN A 46 -12.66 -16.39 -16.67
N ASN A 47 -11.36 -16.72 -16.78
CA ASN A 47 -10.37 -15.96 -17.55
C ASN A 47 -10.32 -14.46 -17.15
N VAL A 48 -10.53 -14.18 -15.86
CA VAL A 48 -10.42 -12.85 -15.26
C VAL A 48 -9.11 -12.80 -14.48
N TYR A 49 -8.29 -11.77 -14.65
CA TYR A 49 -7.08 -11.60 -13.86
C TYR A 49 -7.27 -10.55 -12.78
N MET A 50 -7.00 -10.91 -11.51
CA MET A 50 -7.22 -10.10 -10.32
C MET A 50 -8.67 -9.63 -10.18
N GLY A 51 -9.59 -10.58 -9.99
CA GLY A 51 -11.01 -10.31 -9.84
C GLY A 51 -11.36 -9.51 -8.58
N ASN A 52 -12.62 -9.05 -8.52
CA ASN A 52 -13.09 -8.13 -7.49
C ASN A 52 -12.93 -8.68 -6.06
N LYS A 53 -13.08 -9.99 -5.86
CA LYS A 53 -12.89 -10.64 -4.55
C LYS A 53 -11.45 -10.47 -4.06
N PHE A 54 -10.45 -10.73 -4.92
CA PHE A 54 -9.05 -10.53 -4.60
C PHE A 54 -8.71 -9.05 -4.39
N LEU A 55 -9.23 -8.15 -5.22
CA LEU A 55 -9.00 -6.71 -5.07
C LEU A 55 -9.55 -6.17 -3.73
N ALA A 56 -10.74 -6.62 -3.32
CA ALA A 56 -11.33 -6.27 -2.04
C ALA A 56 -10.51 -6.81 -0.87
N LEU A 57 -10.08 -8.08 -0.94
CA LEU A 57 -9.19 -8.70 0.05
C LEU A 57 -7.89 -7.89 0.18
N ARG A 58 -7.23 -7.60 -0.94
CA ARG A 58 -5.99 -6.81 -1.00
C ARG A 58 -6.15 -5.46 -0.33
N LYS A 59 -7.23 -4.73 -0.64
CA LYS A 59 -7.53 -3.44 -0.02
C LYS A 59 -7.69 -3.57 1.50
N SER A 60 -8.38 -4.61 1.96
CA SER A 60 -8.62 -4.83 3.39
C SER A 60 -7.35 -5.20 4.18
N GLU A 61 -6.45 -6.00 3.59
CA GLU A 61 -5.20 -6.39 4.23
C GLU A 61 -4.22 -5.23 4.31
N VAL A 62 -4.13 -4.42 3.25
CA VAL A 62 -3.29 -3.20 3.21
C VAL A 62 -3.77 -2.19 4.24
N ALA A 63 -5.09 -2.02 4.41
CA ALA A 63 -5.65 -1.11 5.41
C ALA A 63 -5.26 -1.47 6.86
N LYS A 64 -4.87 -2.72 7.16
CA LYS A 64 -4.42 -3.12 8.51
C LYS A 64 -3.03 -2.59 8.87
N VAL A 65 -2.19 -2.32 7.86
CA VAL A 65 -0.83 -1.77 8.04
C VAL A 65 -0.75 -0.28 7.68
N ALA A 66 -1.78 0.25 7.02
CA ALA A 66 -1.84 1.63 6.60
C ALA A 66 -1.89 2.59 7.81
N PRO A 67 -1.18 3.74 7.75
CA PRO A 67 -1.39 4.85 8.65
C PRO A 67 -2.84 5.34 8.64
N ASN A 68 -3.35 5.82 9.78
CA ASN A 68 -4.68 6.43 9.85
C ASN A 68 -4.66 7.87 9.29
N ARG A 69 -4.53 7.99 7.96
CA ARG A 69 -4.44 9.26 7.24
C ARG A 69 -5.69 10.12 7.40
N ALA A 70 -6.87 9.49 7.45
CA ALA A 70 -8.14 10.20 7.67
C ALA A 70 -8.17 10.93 9.03
N ALA A 71 -7.68 10.30 10.10
CA ALA A 71 -7.56 10.95 11.40
C ALA A 71 -6.54 12.10 11.40
N LEU A 72 -5.41 11.93 10.68
CA LEU A 72 -4.42 12.99 10.50
C LEU A 72 -5.01 14.21 9.78
N ILE A 73 -5.71 13.99 8.65
CA ILE A 73 -6.37 15.03 7.88
C ILE A 73 -7.44 15.75 8.70
N GLY A 74 -8.32 15.00 9.38
CA GLY A 74 -9.40 15.56 10.18
C GLY A 74 -8.89 16.47 11.30
N LYS A 75 -7.84 16.04 12.01
CA LYS A 75 -7.19 16.84 13.05
C LYS A 75 -6.48 18.07 12.47
N PHE A 76 -5.79 17.93 11.34
CA PHE A 76 -5.15 19.07 10.68
C PHE A 76 -6.20 20.13 10.27
N ASN A 77 -7.30 19.70 9.67
CA ASN A 77 -8.39 20.60 9.29
C ASN A 77 -9.03 21.27 10.52
N GLN A 78 -9.17 20.55 11.64
CA GLN A 78 -9.64 21.13 12.91
C GLN A 78 -8.72 22.24 13.39
N SER A 79 -7.40 22.01 13.37
CA SER A 79 -6.39 23.02 13.75
C SER A 79 -6.39 24.23 12.81
N MET A 80 -6.70 24.04 11.52
CA MET A 80 -6.79 25.13 10.55
C MET A 80 -8.06 25.99 10.73
N ASN A 81 -9.18 25.36 11.10
CA ASN A 81 -10.47 26.03 11.24
C ASN A 81 -10.62 26.85 12.55
N SER A 82 -9.69 26.73 13.50
CA SER A 82 -9.74 27.49 14.76
C SER A 82 -9.33 28.97 14.62
N GLY A 83 -9.18 29.50 13.40
CA GLY A 83 -8.99 30.93 13.13
C GLY A 83 -7.60 31.49 13.47
N ASN A 84 -6.63 30.63 13.81
CA ASN A 84 -5.34 31.05 14.31
C ASN A 84 -4.29 31.11 13.19
N MET A 85 -4.44 32.04 12.25
CA MET A 85 -3.53 32.14 11.09
C MET A 85 -2.09 32.52 11.50
N GLY A 86 -1.89 33.05 12.71
CA GLY A 86 -0.57 33.24 13.34
C GLY A 86 0.11 31.93 13.76
N ASP A 87 -0.65 30.83 13.87
CA ASP A 87 -0.09 29.51 14.13
C ASP A 87 0.63 28.96 12.91
N MET A 88 0.25 29.32 11.67
CA MET A 88 0.96 28.88 10.46
C MET A 88 2.42 29.36 10.41
N LYS A 89 2.67 30.58 10.90
CA LYS A 89 4.02 31.14 11.03
C LYS A 89 4.82 30.47 12.15
N LYS A 90 4.15 30.14 13.26
CA LYS A 90 4.72 29.26 14.29
C LYS A 90 4.94 27.84 13.77
N ILE A 91 4.13 27.32 12.82
CA ILE A 91 4.23 25.95 12.27
C ILE A 91 5.48 25.90 11.40
N GLN A 92 5.72 26.97 10.63
CA GLN A 92 6.99 27.21 9.92
C GLN A 92 8.18 27.35 10.87
N GLU A 93 8.04 28.07 11.99
CA GLU A 93 9.14 28.39 12.91
C GLU A 93 9.42 27.30 13.97
N ALA A 94 8.45 26.43 14.31
CA ALA A 94 8.52 25.46 15.41
C ALA A 94 8.79 24.00 14.97
N ASP A 95 9.66 23.84 13.97
CA ASP A 95 10.44 22.66 13.60
C ASP A 95 10.13 21.32 14.33
N LYS A 96 9.74 20.30 13.55
CA LYS A 96 9.71 18.84 13.82
C LYS A 96 8.78 18.28 14.91
N ARG A 97 8.42 19.02 15.95
CA ARG A 97 7.75 18.47 17.16
C ARG A 97 6.28 18.81 17.32
N TRP A 98 5.71 19.67 16.48
CA TRP A 98 4.35 20.14 16.69
C TRP A 98 3.28 19.08 16.37
N LEU A 99 3.48 18.24 15.35
CA LEU A 99 2.60 17.08 15.16
C LEU A 99 2.68 16.11 16.35
N CYS A 100 3.86 15.84 16.91
CA CYS A 100 3.97 15.03 18.13
C CYS A 100 3.16 15.61 19.32
N ILE A 101 3.17 16.93 19.51
CA ILE A 101 2.48 17.63 20.62
C ILE A 101 0.96 17.71 20.40
N LEU A 102 0.49 18.01 19.18
CA LEU A 102 -0.95 18.09 18.87
C LEU A 102 -1.62 16.72 18.75
N PHE A 103 -0.87 15.71 18.31
CA PHE A 103 -1.45 14.43 17.89
C PHE A 103 -1.23 13.32 18.90
N GLY A 104 -0.33 13.48 19.88
CA GLY A 104 0.03 12.42 20.84
C GLY A 104 0.58 11.16 20.15
N ILE A 105 0.96 11.29 18.88
CA ILE A 105 1.48 10.23 18.02
C ILE A 105 2.75 10.80 17.35
N PRO A 106 3.86 10.05 17.33
CA PRO A 106 5.16 10.53 16.84
C PRO A 106 5.23 10.62 15.30
N TYR A 107 4.49 11.56 14.72
CA TYR A 107 4.66 11.98 13.33
C TYR A 107 5.50 13.25 13.26
N GLU A 108 6.38 13.34 12.27
CA GLU A 108 7.14 14.56 11.96
C GLU A 108 6.49 15.29 10.77
N ALA A 109 6.59 16.62 10.76
CA ALA A 109 6.15 17.44 9.63
C ALA A 109 7.27 18.34 9.15
N GLU A 110 7.42 18.44 7.84
CA GLU A 110 8.33 19.38 7.18
C GLU A 110 7.55 20.25 6.20
N TYR A 111 7.79 21.55 6.26
CA TYR A 111 7.18 22.52 5.35
C TYR A 111 8.20 22.94 4.29
N GLN A 112 7.81 22.92 3.01
CA GLN A 112 8.66 23.25 1.88
C GLN A 112 8.05 24.36 1.01
N GLY A 113 8.85 25.41 0.75
CA GLY A 113 8.54 26.48 -0.20
C GLY A 113 7.73 27.66 0.38
N GLU A 114 7.69 28.77 -0.35
CA GLU A 114 6.87 29.96 -0.02
C GLU A 114 5.93 30.29 -1.19
N GLY A 115 4.70 30.71 -0.87
CA GLY A 115 3.69 31.04 -1.88
C GLY A 115 3.00 29.83 -2.53
N THR A 116 2.45 30.04 -3.74
CA THR A 116 1.72 29.02 -4.50
C THR A 116 2.63 27.83 -4.84
N GLY A 117 2.23 26.63 -4.43
CA GLY A 117 3.06 25.41 -4.56
C GLY A 117 3.83 25.03 -3.29
N SER A 118 3.62 25.75 -2.18
CA SER A 118 4.05 25.30 -0.86
C SER A 118 3.43 23.96 -0.49
N ALA A 119 4.22 23.11 0.16
CA ALA A 119 3.82 21.76 0.54
C ALA A 119 4.17 21.46 2.00
N LEU A 120 3.25 20.77 2.69
CA LEU A 120 3.46 20.18 4.00
C LEU A 120 3.61 18.68 3.83
N HIS A 121 4.77 18.15 4.20
CA HIS A 121 5.10 16.74 4.17
C HIS A 121 4.98 16.17 5.58
N ILE A 122 4.31 15.02 5.73
CA ILE A 122 4.11 14.35 7.02
C ILE A 122 4.78 12.98 6.97
N PHE A 123 5.66 12.74 7.93
CA PHE A 123 6.47 11.54 8.05
C PHE A 123 6.08 10.71 9.27
N ASN A 124 6.05 9.39 9.12
CA ASN A 124 5.85 8.46 10.24
C ASN A 124 7.12 8.31 11.11
N GLU A 125 7.02 7.54 12.20
CA GLU A 125 8.14 7.20 13.09
C GLU A 125 9.36 6.60 12.38
N GLU A 126 9.15 5.98 11.23
CA GLU A 126 10.18 5.31 10.43
C GLU A 126 10.84 6.28 9.43
N GLY A 127 10.42 7.56 9.44
CA GLY A 127 10.87 8.60 8.52
C GLY A 127 10.28 8.47 7.11
N GLU A 128 9.22 7.68 6.93
CA GLU A 128 8.54 7.56 5.64
C GLU A 128 7.47 8.63 5.50
N GLU A 129 7.44 9.32 4.36
CA GLU A 129 6.36 10.23 4.04
C GLU A 129 5.06 9.45 3.88
N VAL A 130 4.02 9.81 4.64
CA VAL A 130 2.71 9.15 4.63
C VAL A 130 1.61 10.01 4.03
N LEU A 131 1.79 11.33 4.05
CA LEU A 131 0.79 12.29 3.61
C LEU A 131 1.47 13.62 3.23
N THR A 132 1.01 14.22 2.14
CA THR A 132 1.43 15.56 1.69
C THR A 132 0.20 16.45 1.55
N TYR A 133 0.27 17.70 1.97
CA TYR A 133 -0.70 18.73 1.59
C TYR A 133 -0.01 19.77 0.71
N THR A 134 -0.51 19.96 -0.51
CA THR A 134 0.00 20.99 -1.42
C THR A 134 -1.01 22.11 -1.53
N GLN A 135 -0.58 23.36 -1.26
CA GLN A 135 -1.47 24.52 -1.33
C GLN A 135 -2.07 24.66 -2.73
N GLY A 136 -3.40 24.77 -2.80
CA GLY A 136 -4.15 24.87 -4.06
C GLY A 136 -4.44 23.53 -4.75
N VAL A 137 -3.87 22.41 -4.27
CA VAL A 137 -4.13 21.07 -4.80
C VAL A 137 -4.86 20.20 -3.77
N GLY A 138 -4.44 20.24 -2.51
CA GLY A 138 -5.03 19.47 -1.42
C GLY A 138 -4.15 18.32 -0.92
N TRP A 139 -4.80 17.31 -0.33
CA TRP A 139 -4.14 16.18 0.32
C TRP A 139 -3.76 15.07 -0.67
N HIS A 140 -2.56 14.51 -0.48
CA HIS A 140 -2.02 13.38 -1.24
C HIS A 140 -1.50 12.32 -0.29
N GLU A 141 -2.07 11.12 -0.37
CA GLU A 141 -1.56 9.97 0.39
C GLU A 141 -0.29 9.41 -0.25
N LYS A 142 0.67 9.02 0.60
CA LYS A 142 1.91 8.38 0.18
C LYS A 142 1.94 6.95 0.72
N GLU A 143 2.17 6.00 -0.16
CA GLU A 143 2.26 4.58 0.18
C GLU A 143 3.54 4.31 0.99
N THR A 144 3.39 3.57 2.09
CA THR A 144 4.49 3.16 2.97
C THR A 144 5.16 1.87 2.50
N LYS A 145 6.37 1.57 2.97
CA LYS A 145 7.01 0.26 2.76
C LYS A 145 6.17 -0.88 3.32
N ALA A 146 5.49 -0.68 4.45
CA ALA A 146 4.60 -1.69 5.03
C ALA A 146 3.44 -2.02 4.06
N GLU A 147 2.75 -1.02 3.53
CA GLU A 147 1.69 -1.20 2.53
C GLU A 147 2.24 -1.87 1.25
N THR A 148 3.38 -1.40 0.76
CA THR A 148 4.07 -1.96 -0.41
C THR A 148 4.42 -3.43 -0.21
N GLY A 149 4.89 -3.80 0.99
CA GLY A 149 5.22 -5.17 1.36
C GLY A 149 4.00 -6.09 1.31
N VAL A 150 2.87 -5.65 1.89
CA VAL A 150 1.60 -6.36 1.82
C VAL A 150 1.13 -6.51 0.36
N HIS A 151 1.15 -5.43 -0.42
CA HIS A 151 0.79 -5.46 -1.82
C HIS A 151 1.60 -6.48 -2.61
N SER A 152 2.93 -6.52 -2.39
CA SER A 152 3.85 -7.39 -3.10
C SER A 152 3.61 -8.86 -2.75
N ALA A 153 3.51 -9.18 -1.45
CA ALA A 153 3.25 -10.54 -0.98
C ALA A 153 1.92 -11.10 -1.52
N LEU A 154 0.84 -10.31 -1.44
CA LEU A 154 -0.48 -10.73 -1.93
C LEU A 154 -0.50 -10.91 -3.45
N LYS A 155 0.12 -10.01 -4.20
CA LYS A 155 0.20 -10.10 -5.67
C LYS A 155 0.99 -11.33 -6.10
N LEU A 156 2.10 -11.63 -5.43
CA LEU A 156 2.93 -12.80 -5.74
C LEU A 156 2.14 -14.10 -5.50
N ALA A 157 1.54 -14.25 -4.32
CA ALA A 157 0.72 -15.41 -3.99
C ALA A 157 -0.44 -15.62 -4.98
N TYR A 158 -1.11 -14.52 -5.38
CA TYR A 158 -2.17 -14.58 -6.39
C TYR A 158 -1.63 -14.99 -7.76
N TYR A 159 -0.53 -14.38 -8.18
CA TYR A 159 0.08 -14.64 -9.49
C TYR A 159 0.42 -16.13 -9.64
N GLU A 160 1.11 -16.71 -8.65
CA GLU A 160 1.47 -18.13 -8.64
C GLU A 160 0.22 -19.01 -8.74
N ALA A 161 -0.76 -18.81 -7.85
CA ALA A 161 -1.98 -19.61 -7.83
C ALA A 161 -2.82 -19.48 -9.12
N TYR A 162 -2.89 -18.28 -9.70
CA TYR A 162 -3.63 -18.02 -10.93
C TYR A 162 -2.99 -18.75 -12.12
N HIS A 163 -1.66 -18.66 -12.24
CA HIS A 163 -0.94 -19.30 -13.33
C HIS A 163 -0.96 -20.83 -13.21
N ASP A 164 -0.85 -21.37 -12.00
CA ASP A 164 -1.02 -22.81 -11.77
C ASP A 164 -2.42 -23.28 -12.15
N ALA A 165 -3.47 -22.54 -11.78
CA ALA A 165 -4.84 -22.84 -12.15
C ALA A 165 -5.06 -22.79 -13.67
N ARG A 166 -4.54 -21.76 -14.36
CA ARG A 166 -4.62 -21.65 -15.83
C ARG A 166 -3.87 -22.78 -16.53
N LYS A 167 -2.69 -23.15 -16.03
CA LYS A 167 -1.89 -24.27 -16.56
C LYS A 167 -2.66 -25.58 -16.44
N ALA A 168 -3.26 -25.85 -15.27
CA ALA A 168 -4.07 -27.05 -15.03
C ALA A 168 -5.28 -27.14 -15.98
N LEU A 169 -5.99 -26.02 -16.18
CA LEU A 169 -7.14 -25.96 -17.11
C LEU A 169 -6.72 -26.27 -18.55
N ASN A 170 -5.61 -25.69 -19.02
CA ASN A 170 -5.09 -25.91 -20.37
C ASN A 170 -4.57 -27.35 -20.57
N THR A 171 -4.01 -27.98 -19.54
CA THR A 171 -3.61 -29.39 -19.63
C THR A 171 -4.82 -30.33 -19.65
N GLY A 172 -5.88 -30.03 -18.89
CA GLY A 172 -7.12 -30.82 -18.91
C GLY A 172 -7.83 -30.78 -20.26
N THR A 173 -7.92 -29.60 -20.87
CA THR A 173 -8.52 -29.45 -22.21
C THR A 173 -7.74 -30.20 -23.29
N ASN A 174 -6.40 -30.15 -23.25
CA ASN A 174 -5.58 -30.89 -24.22
C ASN A 174 -5.73 -32.41 -24.07
N VAL A 175 -5.88 -32.93 -22.85
CA VAL A 175 -6.10 -34.37 -22.62
C VAL A 175 -7.48 -34.81 -23.12
N GLU A 176 -8.54 -34.04 -22.88
CA GLU A 176 -9.88 -34.32 -23.42
C GLU A 176 -9.89 -34.34 -24.96
N ILE A 177 -9.28 -33.34 -25.61
CA ILE A 177 -9.20 -33.27 -27.09
C ILE A 177 -8.43 -34.47 -27.65
N THR A 178 -7.36 -34.92 -26.98
CA THR A 178 -6.62 -36.12 -27.44
C THR A 178 -7.43 -37.41 -27.27
N ASN A 179 -8.24 -37.54 -26.22
CA ASN A 179 -9.06 -38.73 -26.00
C ASN A 179 -10.24 -38.82 -26.97
N GLU A 180 -10.89 -37.70 -27.30
CA GLU A 180 -11.96 -37.66 -28.31
C GLU A 180 -11.42 -38.05 -29.70
N ASN A 181 -10.24 -37.54 -30.10
CA ASN A 181 -9.64 -37.91 -31.38
C ASN A 181 -9.20 -39.39 -31.45
N VAL A 182 -8.81 -40.01 -30.34
CA VAL A 182 -8.44 -41.44 -30.29
C VAL A 182 -9.66 -42.36 -30.37
N VAL A 183 -10.78 -41.99 -29.73
CA VAL A 183 -12.03 -42.78 -29.76
C VAL A 183 -12.69 -42.76 -31.15
N VAL A 184 -12.52 -41.70 -31.94
CA VAL A 184 -13.12 -41.60 -33.29
C VAL A 184 -12.33 -42.39 -34.35
N GLN A 185 -11.06 -42.73 -34.12
CA GLN A 185 -10.22 -43.42 -35.12
C GLN A 185 -10.29 -44.96 -35.11
N SER A 186 -11.00 -45.60 -34.17
CA SER A 186 -11.00 -47.07 -34.01
C SER A 186 -12.17 -47.81 -34.67
N ASN A 187 -12.75 -47.31 -35.77
CA ASN A 187 -13.90 -47.94 -36.45
C ASN A 187 -13.73 -48.22 -37.96
N PHE A 188 -12.50 -48.33 -38.49
CA PHE A 188 -12.31 -48.85 -39.85
C PHE A 188 -12.15 -50.37 -39.85
N ASP A 189 -13.28 -51.07 -39.82
CA ASP A 189 -13.40 -52.49 -40.14
C ASP A 189 -13.29 -52.67 -41.66
N VAL A 190 -12.09 -53.01 -42.15
CA VAL A 190 -11.90 -53.43 -43.55
C VAL A 190 -12.13 -54.93 -43.62
N LYS A 191 -13.37 -55.29 -43.96
CA LYS A 191 -13.68 -56.54 -44.65
C LYS A 191 -13.51 -56.37 -46.15
N ALA A 192 -12.57 -57.10 -46.74
CA ALA A 192 -12.73 -57.84 -48.01
C ALA A 192 -11.45 -58.64 -48.28
#